data_AF-A0A7V9B1E3-F1
#
_entry.id   AF-A0A7V9B1E3-F1
#
_cell.length_a   1.000
_cell.length_b   1.000
_cell.length_c   1.000
_cell.angle_alpha   90.00
_cell.angle_beta   90.00
_cell.angle_gamma   90.00
#
_symmetry.space_group_name_H-M   'P 1'
#
loop_
_entity.id
_entity.type
_entity.pdbx_description
1 polymer ?
#
loop_
_entity_poly.entity_id
_entity_poly.type
_entity_poly.pdbx_seq_one_letter_code
_entity_poly.pdbx_strand_id
1 'polypeptide(L)'
;MAKSERVVQYTTEEILEMRRRGEDRTDWAKVDALTEEELEASIDFEEEGEIDWSTVQSGIPGPQQQFTLWLDQEVIDWFTAQGIGYRSQMNAVLRSYVDAQKG
;
A
#
# COMPACT_ATOMS: atom_id res chain seq x y z
N MET A 1 -11.23 10.37 -17.25
CA MET A 1 -9.77 10.40 -16.97
C MET A 1 -9.17 9.17 -17.64
N ALA A 2 -8.29 9.37 -18.62
CA ALA A 2 -7.73 8.28 -19.43
C ALA A 2 -6.69 7.49 -18.61
N LYS A 3 -6.85 6.16 -18.54
CA LYS A 3 -5.95 5.24 -17.84
C LYS A 3 -4.64 5.17 -18.63
N SER A 4 -3.51 5.44 -17.97
CA SER A 4 -2.18 5.39 -18.58
C SER A 4 -1.85 4.00 -19.14
N GLU A 5 -1.48 3.95 -20.41
CA GLU A 5 -1.25 2.77 -21.27
C GLU A 5 -0.04 1.89 -20.88
N ARG A 6 0.50 1.99 -19.65
CA ARG A 6 1.75 1.32 -19.24
C ARG A 6 1.67 0.47 -17.97
N VAL A 7 0.48 0.20 -17.44
CA VAL A 7 0.35 -0.75 -16.33
C VAL A 7 0.01 -2.12 -16.91
N VAL A 8 0.98 -3.04 -16.88
CA VAL A 8 0.84 -4.42 -17.36
C VAL A 8 0.76 -5.36 -16.15
N GLN A 9 -0.10 -6.37 -16.23
CA GLN A 9 -0.22 -7.42 -15.20
C GLN A 9 0.58 -8.64 -15.66
N TYR A 10 1.39 -9.19 -14.76
CA TYR A 10 2.15 -10.42 -14.97
C TYR A 10 1.90 -11.37 -13.80
N THR A 11 1.86 -12.67 -14.06
CA THR A 11 1.95 -13.68 -13.01
C THR A 11 3.40 -13.88 -12.57
N THR A 12 3.58 -14.44 -11.37
CA THR A 12 4.92 -14.76 -10.84
C THR A 12 5.72 -15.66 -11.78
N GLU A 13 5.07 -16.64 -12.41
CA GLU A 13 5.72 -17.56 -13.36
C GLU A 13 6.19 -16.84 -14.63
N GLU A 14 5.38 -15.92 -15.16
CA GLU A 14 5.75 -15.11 -16.33
C GLU A 14 6.96 -14.21 -16.05
N ILE A 15 7.02 -13.58 -14.87
CA ILE A 15 8.16 -12.74 -14.47
C ILE A 15 9.45 -13.58 -14.39
N LEU A 16 9.37 -14.79 -13.83
CA LEU A 16 10.53 -15.68 -13.71
C LEU A 16 11.01 -16.14 -15.10
N GLU A 17 10.11 -16.42 -16.02
CA GLU A 17 10.45 -16.79 -17.40
C GLU A 17 11.11 -15.61 -18.14
N MET A 18 10.57 -14.40 -18.01
CA MET A 18 11.16 -13.18 -18.60
C MET A 18 12.59 -12.95 -18.11
N ARG A 19 12.85 -13.18 -16.81
CA ARG A 19 14.20 -13.10 -16.23
C ARG A 19 15.14 -14.17 -16.79
N ARG A 20 14.67 -15.41 -16.96
CA ARG A 20 15.48 -16.48 -17.60
C ARG A 20 15.80 -16.17 -19.06
N ARG A 21 14.90 -15.48 -19.76
CA ARG A 21 15.07 -15.02 -21.14
C ARG A 21 15.94 -13.75 -21.26
N GLY A 22 16.35 -13.16 -20.14
CA GLY A 22 17.14 -11.92 -20.11
C GLY A 22 16.35 -10.68 -20.55
N GLU A 23 15.02 -10.72 -20.44
CA GLU A 23 14.13 -9.59 -20.75
C GLU A 23 13.94 -8.68 -19.54
N ASP A 24 14.57 -8.99 -18.41
CA ASP A 24 14.67 -8.07 -17.31
C ASP A 24 15.63 -6.93 -17.69
N ARG A 25 15.16 -5.70 -17.59
CA ARG A 25 15.90 -4.50 -18.01
C ARG A 25 16.93 -4.06 -16.97
N THR A 26 17.23 -4.92 -16.01
CA THR A 26 18.00 -4.60 -14.81
C THR A 26 19.41 -5.17 -14.95
N ASP A 27 20.42 -4.33 -14.73
CA ASP A 27 21.81 -4.78 -14.68
C ASP A 27 22.10 -5.40 -13.30
N TRP A 28 21.84 -6.71 -13.17
CA TRP A 28 22.06 -7.43 -11.91
C TRP A 28 23.53 -7.52 -11.52
N ALA A 29 24.46 -7.52 -12.48
CA ALA A 29 25.89 -7.55 -12.18
C ALA A 29 26.33 -6.26 -11.48
N LYS A 30 25.77 -5.11 -11.89
CA LYS A 30 25.98 -3.84 -11.21
C LYS A 30 25.41 -3.83 -9.78
N VAL A 31 24.24 -4.44 -9.58
CA VAL A 31 23.61 -4.52 -8.24
C VAL A 31 24.40 -5.44 -7.32
N ASP A 32 24.85 -6.60 -7.81
CA ASP A 32 25.63 -7.57 -7.02
C ASP A 32 27.02 -7.02 -6.63
N ALA A 33 27.59 -6.16 -7.47
CA ALA A 33 28.85 -5.48 -7.20
C ALA A 33 28.72 -4.24 -6.29
N LEU A 34 27.49 -3.79 -5.99
CA LEU A 34 27.26 -2.62 -5.15
C LEU A 34 27.58 -2.94 -3.69
N THR A 35 28.48 -2.15 -3.10
CA THR A 35 28.87 -2.32 -1.69
C THR A 35 27.87 -1.67 -0.74
N GLU A 36 27.83 -2.13 0.51
CA GLU A 36 26.94 -1.59 1.54
C GLU A 36 27.25 -0.11 1.85
N GLU A 37 28.53 0.28 1.81
CA GLU A 37 28.96 1.68 2.00
C GLU A 37 28.49 2.60 0.85
N GLU A 38 28.53 2.12 -0.39
CA GLU A 38 28.02 2.87 -1.54
C GLU A 38 26.48 2.94 -1.56
N LEU A 39 25.82 1.90 -1.06
CA LEU A 39 24.37 1.89 -0.89
C LEU A 39 23.95 2.93 0.15
N GLU A 40 24.56 2.92 1.34
CA GLU A 40 24.27 3.87 2.43
C GLU A 40 24.51 5.33 1.99
N ALA A 41 25.60 5.59 1.26
CA ALA A 41 25.90 6.92 0.74
C ALA A 41 24.94 7.40 -0.36
N SER A 42 24.18 6.48 -0.97
CA SER A 42 23.17 6.80 -1.99
C SER A 42 21.79 7.14 -1.41
N ILE A 43 21.58 6.90 -0.11
CA ILE A 43 20.33 7.20 0.58
C ILE A 43 20.31 8.69 0.93
N ASP A 44 19.35 9.44 0.36
CA ASP A 44 19.10 10.82 0.74
C ASP A 44 18.13 10.90 1.92
N PHE A 45 18.68 10.77 3.13
CA PHE A 45 17.91 10.85 4.37
C PHE A 45 17.22 12.20 4.59
N GLU A 46 17.60 13.26 3.87
CA GLU A 46 16.99 14.59 3.99
C GLU A 46 15.65 14.67 3.21
N GLU A 47 15.48 13.88 2.15
CA GLU A 47 14.26 13.77 1.35
C GLU A 47 13.33 12.64 1.87
N GLU A 48 13.89 11.53 2.35
CA GLU A 48 13.16 10.39 2.91
C GLU A 48 12.93 10.59 4.42
N GLY A 49 11.99 11.47 4.77
CA GLY A 49 11.64 11.76 6.16
C GLY A 49 11.42 10.50 7.02
N GLU A 50 11.74 10.59 8.31
CA GLU A 50 11.67 9.48 9.27
C GLU A 50 10.27 8.85 9.29
N ILE A 51 10.14 7.66 8.70
CA ILE A 51 8.86 6.94 8.66
C ILE A 51 8.61 6.39 10.06
N ASP A 52 7.63 6.95 10.76
CA ASP A 52 7.15 6.41 12.03
C ASP A 52 6.44 5.07 11.77
N TRP A 53 7.20 3.98 11.89
CA TRP A 53 6.70 2.61 11.71
C TRP A 53 5.63 2.21 12.73
N SER A 54 5.42 3.00 13.79
CA SER A 54 4.37 2.76 14.78
C SER A 54 2.97 3.13 14.26
N THR A 55 2.89 4.06 13.30
CA THR A 55 1.65 4.49 12.65
C THR A 55 1.33 3.70 11.38
N VAL A 56 2.30 2.98 10.82
CA VAL A 56 2.11 2.15 9.62
C VAL A 56 1.33 0.89 10.00
N GLN A 57 0.02 0.87 9.67
CA GLN A 57 -0.76 -0.37 9.68
C GLN A 57 -0.24 -1.30 8.56
N SER A 58 0.78 -2.08 8.90
CA SER A 58 1.36 -3.14 8.08
C SER A 58 0.41 -4.34 8.06
N GLY A 59 -0.62 -4.26 7.21
CA GLY A 59 -1.50 -5.38 6.94
C GLY A 59 -2.07 -5.30 5.54
N ILE A 60 -1.97 -6.40 4.79
CA ILE A 60 -2.80 -6.60 3.60
C ILE A 60 -4.25 -6.49 4.07
N PRO A 61 -5.07 -5.55 3.55
CA PRO A 61 -6.46 -5.44 3.96
C PRO A 61 -7.13 -6.80 3.71
N GLY A 62 -7.60 -7.42 4.80
CA GLY A 62 -8.32 -8.69 4.73
C GLY A 62 -9.57 -8.56 3.86
N PRO A 63 -10.18 -9.68 3.47
CA PRO A 63 -11.38 -9.68 2.64
C PRO A 63 -12.46 -8.77 3.27
N GLN A 64 -12.86 -7.73 2.55
CA GLN A 64 -13.95 -6.86 2.96
C GLN A 64 -15.27 -7.53 2.64
N GLN A 65 -16.11 -7.73 3.67
CA GLN A 65 -17.46 -8.26 3.48
C GLN A 65 -18.43 -7.11 3.23
N GLN A 66 -19.16 -7.16 2.12
CA GLN A 66 -20.25 -6.23 1.86
C GLN A 66 -21.52 -6.72 2.56
N PHE A 67 -22.11 -5.89 3.43
CA PHE A 67 -23.40 -6.14 4.06
C PHE A 67 -24.16 -4.82 4.25
N THR A 68 -25.49 -4.92 4.42
CA THR A 68 -26.34 -3.75 4.71
C THR A 68 -26.44 -3.58 6.23
N LEU A 69 -26.02 -2.42 6.72
CA LEU A 69 -26.16 -2.00 8.11
C LEU A 69 -27.07 -0.77 8.17
N TRP A 70 -27.88 -0.69 9.22
CA TRP A 70 -28.63 0.52 9.55
C TRP A 70 -27.78 1.38 10.47
N LEU A 71 -27.57 2.63 10.06
CA LEU A 71 -26.84 3.64 10.81
C LEU A 71 -27.74 4.89 10.91
N ASP A 72 -27.56 5.67 11.97
CA ASP A 72 -28.22 6.96 12.09
C ASP A 72 -27.82 7.90 10.95
N GLN A 73 -28.79 8.70 10.49
CA GLN A 73 -28.61 9.63 9.38
C GLN A 73 -27.47 10.63 9.67
N GLU A 74 -27.35 11.11 10.91
CA GLU A 74 -26.30 12.05 11.32
C GLU A 74 -24.88 11.48 11.11
N VAL A 75 -24.72 10.17 11.33
CA VAL A 75 -23.43 9.48 11.17
C VAL A 75 -23.09 9.38 9.69
N ILE A 76 -24.07 9.01 8.87
CA ILE A 76 -23.90 8.91 7.41
C ILE A 76 -23.55 10.27 6.83
N ASP A 77 -24.27 11.33 7.21
CA ASP A 77 -24.00 12.70 6.75
C ASP A 77 -22.60 13.17 7.15
N TRP A 78 -22.18 12.93 8.40
CA TRP A 78 -20.87 13.35 8.89
C TRP A 78 -19.71 12.70 8.12
N PHE A 79 -19.79 11.39 7.85
CA PHE A 79 -18.78 10.71 7.05
C PHE A 79 -18.85 11.14 5.58
N THR A 80 -20.05 11.23 5.00
CA THR A 80 -20.22 11.60 3.59
C THR A 80 -19.71 13.01 3.30
N ALA A 81 -19.83 13.94 4.25
CA ALA A 81 -19.32 15.30 4.15
C ALA A 81 -17.78 15.38 3.99
N GLN A 82 -17.05 14.33 4.36
CA GLN A 82 -15.58 14.27 4.25
C GLN A 82 -15.09 13.86 2.86
N GLY A 83 -16.00 13.54 1.94
CA GLY A 83 -15.70 13.35 0.52
C GLY A 83 -15.31 11.92 0.12
N ILE A 84 -14.49 11.83 -0.94
CA ILE A 84 -14.12 10.55 -1.56
C ILE A 84 -13.26 9.75 -0.57
N GLY A 85 -13.80 8.63 -0.09
CA GLY A 85 -13.12 7.78 0.89
C GLY A 85 -13.84 7.64 2.23
N TYR A 86 -15.02 8.26 2.40
CA TYR A 86 -15.80 8.18 3.64
C TYR A 86 -16.02 6.75 4.16
N ARG A 87 -16.22 5.77 3.25
CA ARG A 87 -16.35 4.35 3.62
C ARG A 87 -15.08 3.78 4.25
N SER A 88 -13.92 4.12 3.71
CA SER A 88 -12.63 3.67 4.25
C SER A 88 -12.36 4.28 5.62
N GLN A 89 -12.69 5.56 5.78
CA GLN A 89 -12.55 6.27 7.05
C GLN A 89 -13.51 5.73 8.11
N MET A 90 -14.78 5.50 7.74
CA MET A 90 -15.76 4.87 8.61
C MET A 90 -15.31 3.47 9.05
N ASN A 91 -14.75 2.69 8.13
CA ASN A 91 -14.20 1.37 8.46
C ASN A 91 -13.00 1.47 9.42
N ALA A 92 -12.10 2.45 9.22
CA ALA A 92 -10.96 2.68 10.12
C ALA A 92 -11.41 2.99 11.56
N VAL A 93 -12.44 3.83 11.74
CA VAL A 93 -13.02 4.15 13.05
C VAL A 93 -13.67 2.92 13.71
N LEU A 94 -14.45 2.15 12.94
CA LEU A 94 -15.05 0.92 13.46
C LEU A 94 -13.98 -0.10 13.88
N ARG A 95 -12.90 -0.20 13.10
CA ARG A 95 -11.77 -1.08 13.40
C ARG A 95 -11.07 -0.65 14.70
N SER A 96 -10.77 0.63 14.87
CA SER A 96 -10.11 1.11 16.09
C SER A 96 -10.96 0.86 17.35
N TYR A 97 -12.28 1.00 17.25
CA TYR A 97 -13.18 0.64 18.35
C TYR A 97 -13.14 -0.86 18.68
N VAL A 98 -13.15 -1.73 17.66
CA VAL A 98 -13.06 -3.18 17.86
C VAL A 98 -11.73 -3.59 18.48
N ASP A 99 -10.61 -3.03 18.03
CA ASP A 99 -9.28 -3.30 18.59
C ASP A 99 -9.19 -2.85 20.05
N ALA A 100 -9.72 -1.67 20.39
CA ALA A 100 -9.76 -1.16 21.76
C ALA A 100 -10.59 -2.04 22.71
N GLN A 101 -11.61 -2.74 22.20
CA GLN A 101 -12.47 -3.62 23.00
C GLN A 101 -11.91 -5.05 23.13
N LYS A 102 -10.96 -5.43 22.28
CA LYS A 102 -10.32 -6.76 22.30
C LYS A 102 -9.05 -6.81 23.16
N GLY A 103 -8.45 -5.66 23.45
CA GLY A 103 -7.38 -5.51 24.45
C GLY A 103 -7.91 -5.56 25.88
#